data_AF-A0A177S8I1-F1
#
_entry.id   AF-A0A177S8I1-F1
#
_cell.length_a   1.000
_cell.length_b   1.000
_cell.length_c   1.000
_cell.angle_alpha   90.00
_cell.angle_beta   90.00
_cell.angle_gamma   90.00
#
_symmetry.space_group_name_H-M   'P 1'
#
loop_
_entity.id
_entity.type
_entity.pdbx_description
1 polymer ?
#
loop_
_entity_poly.entity_id
_entity_poly.type
_entity_poly.pdbx_seq_one_letter_code
_entity_poly.pdbx_strand_id
1 'polypeptide(L)'
;MDKTYFEGHEALIADVYRSFTRQFHALPTHRRTKRQLRNLAFSVIRQARPTYEERTVLYAYFAEFFRAVEEGQDEEIAFYKQIAQ
;
A
#
# COMPACT_ATOMS: atom_id res chain seq x y z
N MET A 1 1.55 -14.46 -1.11
CA MET A 1 2.23 -14.42 0.22
C MET A 1 1.29 -14.98 1.28
N ASP A 2 1.77 -15.51 2.41
CA ASP A 2 0.87 -15.86 3.52
C ASP A 2 0.24 -14.58 4.10
N LYS A 3 -1.07 -14.61 4.36
CA LYS A 3 -1.84 -13.46 4.88
C LYS A 3 -1.41 -13.07 6.29
N THR A 4 -0.89 -14.03 7.06
CA THR A 4 -0.34 -13.82 8.41
C THR A 4 0.95 -12.99 8.41
N TYR A 5 1.60 -12.83 7.25
CA TYR A 5 2.85 -12.07 7.12
C TYR A 5 2.73 -10.60 7.55
N PHE A 6 1.52 -10.04 7.52
CA PHE A 6 1.25 -8.65 7.91
C PHE A 6 0.88 -8.51 9.40
N GLU A 7 0.73 -9.61 10.12
CA GLU A 7 0.34 -9.60 11.53
C GLU A 7 1.39 -8.86 12.38
N GLY A 8 0.92 -7.98 13.26
CA GLY A 8 1.76 -7.13 14.10
C GLY A 8 2.26 -5.85 13.42
N HIS A 9 2.00 -5.65 12.12
CA HIS A 9 2.37 -4.45 11.37
C HIS A 9 1.17 -3.66 10.85
N GLU A 10 -0.05 -3.99 11.26
CA GLU A 10 -1.31 -3.43 10.75
C GLU A 10 -1.37 -1.92 10.99
N ALA A 11 -0.98 -1.44 12.17
CA ALA A 11 -0.97 -0.01 12.49
C ALA A 11 -0.04 0.78 11.55
N LEU A 12 1.16 0.25 11.29
CA LEU A 12 2.11 0.83 10.36
C LEU A 12 1.54 0.85 8.93
N ILE A 13 0.95 -0.27 8.49
CA ILE A 13 0.35 -0.39 7.16
C ILE A 13 -0.79 0.61 7.00
N ALA A 14 -1.69 0.70 7.99
CA ALA A 14 -2.81 1.64 8.00
C ALA A 14 -2.32 3.09 7.93
N ASP A 15 -1.30 3.48 8.70
CA ASP A 15 -0.76 4.84 8.67
C ASP A 15 -0.16 5.21 7.32
N VAL A 16 0.65 4.32 6.74
CA VAL A 16 1.26 4.56 5.42
C VAL A 16 0.20 4.54 4.32
N TYR A 17 -0.78 3.64 4.38
CA TYR A 17 -1.88 3.58 3.43
C TYR A 17 -2.79 4.81 3.52
N ARG A 18 -3.04 5.36 4.71
CA ARG A 18 -3.75 6.63 4.90
C ARG A 18 -3.00 7.80 4.25
N SER A 19 -1.67 7.85 4.38
CA SER A 19 -0.85 8.84 3.68
C SER A 19 -0.92 8.67 2.16
N PHE A 20 -0.81 7.42 1.68
CA PHE A 20 -0.95 7.08 0.27
C PHE A 20 -2.28 7.54 -0.32
N THR A 21 -3.40 7.16 0.31
CA THR A 21 -4.75 7.47 -0.16
C THR A 21 -5.02 8.97 -0.18
N ARG A 22 -4.59 9.71 0.86
CA ARG A 22 -4.70 11.18 0.88
C ARG A 22 -3.99 11.80 -0.33
N GLN A 23 -2.76 11.38 -0.61
CA GLN A 23 -1.99 11.92 -1.73
C GLN A 23 -2.54 11.44 -3.09
N PHE A 24 -3.04 10.20 -3.17
CA PHE A 24 -3.69 9.67 -4.36
C PHE A 24 -4.93 10.48 -4.74
N HIS A 25 -5.77 10.81 -3.78
CA HIS A 25 -6.98 11.62 -4.03
C HIS A 25 -6.64 13.06 -4.44
N ALA A 26 -5.50 13.59 -3.99
CA ALA A 26 -4.99 14.89 -4.43
C ALA A 26 -4.42 14.87 -5.87
N LEU A 27 -4.08 13.70 -6.43
CA LEU A 27 -3.57 13.61 -7.79
C LEU A 27 -4.69 13.79 -8.83
N PRO A 28 -4.48 14.60 -9.88
CA PRO A 28 -5.37 14.67 -11.03
C PRO A 28 -5.53 13.31 -11.70
N THR A 29 -6.71 12.99 -12.24
CA THR A 29 -7.00 11.67 -12.84
C THR A 29 -5.99 11.29 -13.94
N HIS A 30 -5.58 12.24 -14.79
CA HIS A 30 -4.59 12.00 -15.85
C HIS A 30 -3.18 11.66 -15.33
N ARG A 31 -2.90 11.88 -14.04
CA ARG A 31 -1.64 11.52 -13.37
C ARG A 31 -1.70 10.20 -12.62
N ARG A 32 -2.87 9.56 -12.50
CA ARG A 32 -3.06 8.29 -11.77
C ARG A 32 -2.65 7.06 -12.60
N THR A 33 -1.46 7.12 -13.21
CA THR A 33 -0.91 5.99 -13.95
C THR A 33 -0.27 4.98 -13.00
N LYS A 34 -0.22 3.71 -13.38
CA LYS A 34 0.44 2.63 -12.62
C LYS A 34 1.83 3.01 -12.11
N ARG A 35 2.66 3.62 -12.96
CA ARG A 35 4.01 4.08 -12.59
C ARG A 35 3.97 5.18 -11.51
N GLN A 36 3.05 6.13 -11.63
CA GLN A 36 2.91 7.20 -10.64
C GLN A 36 2.39 6.68 -9.29
N LEU A 37 1.47 5.71 -9.31
CA LEU A 37 0.97 5.09 -8.07
C LEU A 37 2.06 4.31 -7.34
N ARG A 38 2.91 3.57 -8.06
CA ARG A 38 4.07 2.88 -7.46
C ARG A 38 5.08 3.88 -6.88
N ASN A 39 5.39 4.95 -7.61
CA ASN A 39 6.26 6.01 -7.11
C ASN A 39 5.68 6.70 -5.86
N LEU A 40 4.36 6.92 -5.85
CA LEU A 40 3.67 7.48 -4.70
C LEU A 40 3.78 6.56 -3.48
N ALA A 41 3.56 5.26 -3.65
CA ALA A 41 3.74 4.27 -2.58
C ALA A 41 5.17 4.31 -2.02
N PHE A 42 6.20 4.29 -2.88
CA PHE A 42 7.59 4.42 -2.44
C PHE A 42 7.87 5.73 -1.70
N SER A 43 7.29 6.83 -2.16
CA SER A 43 7.42 8.13 -1.51
C SER A 43 6.86 8.12 -0.09
N VAL A 44 5.63 7.61 0.10
CA VAL A 44 4.99 7.60 1.42
C VAL A 44 5.66 6.63 2.38
N ILE A 45 6.15 5.48 1.90
CA ILE A 45 6.95 4.55 2.70
C ILE A 45 8.22 5.24 3.18
N ARG A 46 8.92 5.97 2.30
CA ARG A 46 10.13 6.71 2.68
C ARG A 46 9.84 7.82 3.70
N GLN A 47 8.71 8.51 3.57
CA GLN A 47 8.28 9.57 4.49
C GLN A 47 8.00 9.04 5.91
N ALA A 48 7.50 7.82 6.04
CA ALA A 48 7.24 7.17 7.32
C ALA A 48 8.51 6.78 8.08
N ARG A 49 9.69 6.84 7.44
CA ARG A 49 11.00 6.48 8.03
C ARG A 49 11.02 5.10 8.73
N PRO A 50 10.53 4.04 8.09
CA PRO A 50 10.49 2.71 8.69
C PRO A 50 11.90 2.14 8.89
N THR A 51 12.01 1.23 9.85
CA THR A 51 13.13 0.28 9.96
C THR A 51 13.25 -0.58 8.69
N TYR A 52 14.31 -1.38 8.59
CA TYR A 52 14.51 -2.26 7.42
C TYR A 52 13.40 -3.30 7.28
N GLU A 53 12.99 -3.91 8.41
CA GLU A 53 11.95 -4.92 8.47
C GLU A 53 10.58 -4.34 8.05
N GLU A 54 10.17 -3.26 8.71
CA GLU A 54 8.94 -2.53 8.42
C GLU A 54 8.84 -2.09 6.95
N ARG A 55 9.96 -1.65 6.37
CA ARG A 55 10.02 -1.28 4.95
C ARG A 55 9.76 -2.47 4.03
N THR A 56 10.27 -3.64 4.39
CA THR A 56 10.08 -4.88 3.63
C THR A 56 8.61 -5.29 3.66
N VAL A 57 7.97 -5.21 4.84
CA VAL A 57 6.54 -5.44 5.01
C VAL A 57 5.71 -4.46 4.17
N LEU A 58 6.03 -3.16 4.23
CA LEU A 58 5.33 -2.15 3.45
C LEU A 58 5.48 -2.37 1.93
N TYR A 59 6.67 -2.74 1.45
CA TYR A 59 6.86 -3.07 0.03
C TYR A 59 6.05 -4.29 -0.39
N ALA A 60 6.04 -5.34 0.43
CA ALA A 60 5.25 -6.53 0.16
C ALA A 60 3.74 -6.21 0.12
N TYR A 61 3.25 -5.44 1.09
CA TYR A 61 1.85 -5.01 1.15
C TYR A 61 1.44 -4.25 -0.12
N PHE A 62 2.19 -3.21 -0.52
CA PHE A 62 1.85 -2.44 -1.72
C PHE A 62 2.00 -3.26 -3.01
N ALA A 63 2.98 -4.16 -3.08
CA ALA A 63 3.15 -5.03 -4.25
C ALA A 63 1.94 -5.96 -4.44
N GLU A 64 1.52 -6.64 -3.36
CA GLU A 64 0.37 -7.54 -3.39
C GLU A 64 -0.94 -6.77 -3.61
N PHE A 65 -1.13 -5.63 -2.95
CA PHE A 65 -2.29 -4.77 -3.17
C PHE A 65 -2.40 -4.31 -4.64
N PHE A 66 -1.31 -3.84 -5.24
CA PHE A 66 -1.33 -3.45 -6.64
C PHE A 66 -1.53 -4.64 -7.58
N ARG A 67 -1.01 -5.82 -7.25
CA ARG A 67 -1.26 -7.05 -8.01
C ARG A 67 -2.75 -7.40 -7.99
N ALA A 68 -3.38 -7.41 -6.82
CA ALA A 68 -4.82 -7.66 -6.68
C ALA A 68 -5.67 -6.65 -7.47
N VAL A 69 -5.30 -5.36 -7.45
CA VAL A 69 -5.95 -4.31 -8.26
C VAL A 69 -5.75 -4.52 -9.76
N GLU A 70 -4.55 -4.91 -10.19
CA GLU A 70 -4.23 -5.16 -11.60
C GLU A 70 -4.96 -6.42 -12.13
N GLU A 71 -5.14 -7.43 -11.29
CA GLU A 71 -5.79 -8.71 -11.62
C GLU A 71 -7.32 -8.68 -11.41
N GLY A 72 -7.86 -7.59 -10.84
CA GLY A 72 -9.31 -7.45 -10.59
C GLY A 72 -9.86 -8.40 -9.51
N GLN A 73 -9.03 -8.76 -8.52
CA GLN A 73 -9.39 -9.70 -7.45
C GLN A 73 -10.07 -8.96 -6.30
N ASP A 74 -11.38 -8.73 -6.45
CA ASP A 74 -12.16 -7.92 -5.49
C ASP A 74 -12.04 -8.40 -4.03
N GLU A 75 -12.00 -9.72 -3.79
CA GLU A 75 -11.81 -10.30 -2.45
C GLU A 75 -10.42 -9.99 -1.86
N GLU A 76 -9.36 -10.05 -2.68
CA GLU A 76 -8.01 -9.69 -2.23
C GLU A 76 -7.89 -8.19 -1.97
N ILE A 77 -8.47 -7.36 -2.85
CA ILE A 77 -8.52 -5.91 -2.68
C ILE A 77 -9.23 -5.55 -1.36
N ALA A 78 -10.34 -6.22 -1.05
CA ALA A 78 -11.07 -6.01 0.20
C ALA A 78 -10.24 -6.41 1.42
N PHE A 79 -9.55 -7.55 1.37
CA PHE A 79 -8.66 -8.00 2.43
C PHE A 79 -7.53 -7.00 2.72
N TYR A 80 -6.81 -6.53 1.70
CA TYR A 80 -5.74 -5.54 1.89
C TYR A 80 -6.27 -4.21 2.41
N LYS A 81 -7.44 -3.76 1.95
CA LYS A 81 -8.10 -2.58 2.51
C LYS A 81 -8.46 -2.76 3.98
N GLN A 82 -8.88 -3.95 4.41
CA GLN A 82 -9.19 -4.24 5.80
C GLN A 82 -7.95 -4.17 6.70
N ILE A 83 -6.80 -4.67 6.25
CA ILE A 83 -5.52 -4.52 6.99
C ILE A 83 -5.18 -3.04 7.20
N ALA A 84 -5.53 -2.19 6.23
CA ALA A 84 -5.19 -0.78 6.22
C ALA A 84 -6.25 0.17 6.83
N GLN A 85 -7.30 -0.37 7.47
CA GLN A 85 -8.34 0.38 8.20
C GLN A 85 -8.01 0.46 9.69
#